data_AF-A0A420WGI6-F1
#
_entry.id   AF-A0A420WGI6-F1
#
_cell.length_a   1.000
_cell.length_b   1.000
_cell.length_c   1.000
_cell.angle_alpha   90.00
_cell.angle_beta   90.00
_cell.angle_gamma   90.00
#
_symmetry.space_group_name_H-M   'P 1'
#
loop_
_entity.id
_entity.type
_entity.pdbx_description
1 polymer ?
#
loop_
_entity_poly.entity_id
_entity_poly.type
_entity_poly.pdbx_seq_one_letter_code
_entity_poly.pdbx_strand_id
1 'polypeptide(L)'
;MVKMAVAMKIAEPKIAAQLGICQNTLRKHFSEELEFGRLRKTMENLMRLDKAAKGGNVSAMKYIDAKIAAANRASDEGDHVPPKGEKMGKKEQAARDAETAGQDTEWGDDLMPPTMSVN
;
A
#
# COMPACT_ATOMS: atom_id res chain seq x y z
N MET A 1 -19.70 15.32 -11.47
CA MET A 1 -20.21 15.15 -10.09
C MET A 1 -19.50 13.98 -9.40
N VAL A 2 -19.35 12.83 -10.07
CA VAL A 2 -18.63 11.66 -9.55
C VAL A 2 -17.19 12.00 -9.12
N LYS A 3 -16.40 12.74 -9.92
CA LYS A 3 -15.05 13.19 -9.51
C LYS A 3 -14.99 13.88 -8.13
N MET A 4 -15.97 14.72 -7.81
CA MET A 4 -16.03 15.42 -6.51
C MET A 4 -16.42 14.46 -5.38
N ALA A 5 -17.39 13.57 -5.61
CA ALA A 5 -17.80 12.59 -4.62
C ALA A 5 -16.65 11.62 -4.26
N VAL A 6 -15.87 11.20 -5.26
CA VAL A 6 -14.66 10.38 -5.07
C VAL A 6 -13.58 11.15 -4.30
N ALA A 7 -13.38 12.44 -4.60
CA ALA A 7 -12.46 13.29 -3.85
C ALA A 7 -12.84 13.40 -2.37
N MET A 8 -14.13 13.40 -2.06
CA MET A 8 -14.69 13.40 -0.70
C MET A 8 -14.73 12.01 -0.04
N LYS A 9 -14.19 10.96 -0.68
CA LYS A 9 -14.24 9.56 -0.21
C LYS A 9 -15.66 9.04 0.01
N ILE A 10 -16.63 9.49 -0.78
CA ILE A 10 -17.99 8.94 -0.75
C ILE A 10 -17.97 7.55 -1.39
N ALA A 11 -18.64 6.57 -0.77
CA ALA A 11 -18.72 5.21 -1.27
C ALA A 11 -19.50 5.11 -2.60
N GLU A 12 -19.00 4.31 -3.55
CA GLU A 12 -19.62 4.09 -4.86
C GLU A 12 -21.12 3.74 -4.83
N PRO A 13 -21.63 2.89 -3.91
CA PRO A 13 -23.07 2.59 -3.84
C PRO A 13 -23.92 3.84 -3.58
N LYS A 14 -23.40 4.76 -2.76
CA LYS A 14 -24.08 6.03 -2.45
C LYS A 14 -24.04 6.99 -3.63
N ILE A 15 -22.94 6.99 -4.39
CA ILE A 15 -22.81 7.76 -5.63
C ILE A 15 -23.80 7.23 -6.68
N ALA A 16 -23.88 5.91 -6.85
CA ALA A 16 -24.80 5.27 -7.77
C ALA A 16 -26.27 5.55 -7.41
N ALA A 17 -26.61 5.42 -6.13
CA ALA A 17 -27.94 5.75 -5.62
C ALA A 17 -28.32 7.23 -5.85
N GLN A 18 -27.39 8.16 -5.61
CA GLN A 18 -27.62 9.58 -5.87
C GLN A 18 -27.84 9.89 -7.36
N LEU A 19 -27.23 9.12 -8.25
CA LEU A 19 -27.39 9.23 -9.70
C LEU A 19 -28.58 8.44 -10.24
N GLY A 20 -29.26 7.64 -9.41
CA GLY A 20 -30.36 6.77 -9.84
C GLY A 20 -29.93 5.62 -10.75
N ILE A 21 -28.67 5.18 -10.68
CA ILE A 21 -28.12 4.10 -11.52
C ILE A 21 -27.63 2.93 -10.67
N CYS A 22 -27.50 1.75 -11.27
CA CYS A 22 -26.84 0.62 -10.60
C CYS A 22 -25.31 0.79 -10.58
N GLN A 23 -24.65 0.14 -9.62
CA GLN A 23 -23.20 0.24 -9.44
C GLN A 23 -22.41 -0.23 -10.67
N ASN A 24 -22.92 -1.23 -11.39
CA ASN A 24 -22.27 -1.72 -12.61
C ASN A 24 -22.23 -0.65 -13.70
N THR A 25 -23.34 0.09 -13.88
CA THR A 25 -23.40 1.23 -14.81
C THR A 25 -22.45 2.35 -14.39
N LEU A 26 -22.35 2.63 -13.08
CA LEU A 26 -21.38 3.61 -12.56
C LEU A 26 -19.95 3.21 -12.94
N ARG A 27 -19.56 1.95 -12.71
CA ARG A 27 -18.22 1.46 -13.03
C ARG A 27 -17.94 1.47 -14.53
N LYS A 28 -18.92 1.12 -15.37
CA LYS A 28 -18.76 1.07 -16.83
C LYS A 28 -18.62 2.44 -17.47
N HIS A 29 -19.40 3.42 -17.03
CA HIS A 29 -19.45 4.75 -17.66
C HIS A 29 -18.60 5.82 -16.98
N PHE A 30 -18.26 5.63 -15.70
CA PHE A 30 -17.49 6.58 -14.90
C PHE A 30 -16.20 5.99 -14.34
N SER A 31 -15.66 4.92 -14.94
CA SER A 31 -14.39 4.28 -14.53
C SER A 31 -13.27 5.29 -14.33
N GLU A 32 -13.07 6.17 -15.31
CA GLU A 32 -12.04 7.20 -15.26
C GLU A 32 -12.27 8.24 -14.15
N GLU A 33 -13.54 8.55 -13.83
CA GLU A 33 -13.86 9.45 -12.72
C GLU A 33 -13.67 8.77 -11.36
N LEU A 34 -13.89 7.46 -11.26
CA LEU A 34 -13.66 6.68 -10.05
C LEU A 34 -12.16 6.53 -9.77
N GLU A 35 -11.37 6.28 -10.81
CA GLU A 35 -9.93 6.08 -10.69
C GLU A 35 -9.18 7.40 -10.47
N PHE A 36 -9.42 8.40 -11.33
CA PHE A 36 -8.62 9.63 -11.34
C PHE A 36 -9.36 10.85 -10.77
N GLY A 37 -10.63 10.71 -10.37
CA GLY A 37 -11.44 11.85 -9.93
C GLY A 37 -10.86 12.59 -8.72
N ARG A 38 -10.37 11.84 -7.73
CA ARG A 38 -9.70 12.41 -6.55
C ARG A 38 -8.46 13.19 -6.95
N LEU A 39 -7.61 12.60 -7.80
CA LEU A 39 -6.38 13.24 -8.25
C LEU A 39 -6.68 14.53 -9.00
N ARG A 40 -7.57 14.46 -10.00
CA ARG A 40 -7.98 15.63 -10.81
C ARG A 40 -8.51 16.76 -9.94
N LYS A 41 -9.41 16.47 -9.00
CA LYS A 41 -9.97 17.52 -8.12
C LYS A 41 -8.96 18.08 -7.13
N THR A 42 -8.04 17.25 -6.66
CA THR A 42 -6.93 17.72 -5.83
C THR A 42 -6.02 18.66 -6.61
N MET A 43 -5.64 18.30 -7.84
CA MET A 43 -4.82 19.12 -8.73
C MET A 43 -5.50 20.44 -9.10
N GLU A 44 -6.78 20.41 -9.49
CA GLU A 44 -7.55 21.63 -9.76
C GLU A 44 -7.54 22.59 -8.56
N ASN A 45 -7.70 22.07 -7.34
CA ASN A 45 -7.66 22.89 -6.13
C ASN A 45 -6.26 23.45 -5.85
N LEU A 46 -5.22 22.64 -6.04
CA LEU A 46 -3.83 23.09 -5.91
C LEU A 46 -3.49 24.18 -6.92
N MET A 47 -3.96 24.10 -8.16
CA MET A 47 -3.77 25.16 -9.17
C MET A 47 -4.45 26.48 -8.77
N ARG A 48 -5.66 26.41 -8.17
CA ARG A 48 -6.34 27.61 -7.63
C ARG A 48 -5.55 28.22 -6.48
N LEU A 49 -5.00 27.38 -5.60
CA LEU A 49 -4.15 27.82 -4.50
C LEU A 49 -2.84 28.44 -5.01
N ASP A 50 -2.19 27.86 -6.01
CA ASP A 50 -0.97 28.40 -6.62
C ASP A 50 -1.23 29.80 -7.21
N LYS A 51 -2.35 29.97 -7.92
CA LYS A 51 -2.76 31.29 -8.43
C LYS A 51 -2.97 32.30 -7.29
N ALA A 52 -3.58 31.89 -6.18
CA ALA A 52 -3.77 32.76 -5.01
C ALA A 52 -2.45 33.08 -4.30
N ALA A 53 -1.55 32.10 -4.19
CA ALA A 53 -0.22 32.26 -3.63
C ALA A 53 0.62 33.27 -4.43
N LYS A 54 0.58 33.19 -5.77
CA LYS A 54 1.21 34.19 -6.67
C LYS A 54 0.70 35.61 -6.44
N GLY A 55 -0.56 35.76 -5.99
CA GLY A 55 -1.15 37.04 -5.60
C GLY A 55 -0.76 37.54 -4.20
N GLY A 56 0.15 36.86 -3.49
CA GLY A 56 0.59 37.25 -2.15
C GLY A 56 -0.24 36.66 -1.00
N ASN A 57 -1.13 35.70 -1.26
CA ASN A 57 -1.89 35.04 -0.20
C ASN A 57 -0.99 34.08 0.60
N VAL A 58 -0.50 34.55 1.74
CA VAL A 58 0.38 33.79 2.66
C VAL A 58 -0.27 32.49 3.15
N SER A 59 -1.59 32.46 3.36
CA SER A 59 -2.29 31.25 3.78
C SER A 59 -2.27 30.17 2.69
N ALA A 60 -2.39 30.57 1.42
CA ALA A 60 -2.27 29.65 0.29
C ALA A 60 -0.85 29.09 0.15
N MET A 61 0.18 29.95 0.32
CA MET A 61 1.59 29.53 0.33
C MET A 61 1.84 28.47 1.42
N LYS A 62 1.46 28.78 2.67
CA LYS A 62 1.62 27.85 3.81
C LYS A 62 0.92 26.51 3.58
N TYR A 63 -0.27 26.54 2.97
CA TYR A 63 -0.99 25.31 2.67
C TYR A 63 -0.28 24.47 1.60
N ILE A 64 0.25 25.10 0.54
CA ILE A 64 1.03 24.40 -0.49
C ILE A 64 2.31 23.81 0.13
N ASP A 65 3.04 24.57 0.92
CA ASP A 65 4.26 24.09 1.60
C ASP A 65 3.97 22.88 2.49
N ALA A 66 2.88 22.94 3.27
CA ALA A 66 2.46 21.81 4.11
C ALA A 66 2.12 20.56 3.27
N LYS A 67 1.54 20.73 2.07
CA LYS A 67 1.26 19.62 1.15
C LYS A 67 2.53 19.03 0.56
N ILE A 68 3.49 19.87 0.16
CA ILE A 68 4.80 19.42 -0.36
C ILE A 68 5.55 18.66 0.74
N ALA A 69 5.62 19.21 1.95
CA ALA A 69 6.25 18.56 3.09
C ALA A 69 5.59 17.23 3.49
N ALA A 70 4.27 17.11 3.37
CA ALA A 70 3.57 15.84 3.57
C ALA A 70 3.87 14.82 2.46
N ALA A 71 3.98 15.26 1.20
CA ALA A 71 4.32 14.39 0.09
C ALA A 71 5.74 13.83 0.22
N ASN A 72 6.73 14.67 0.56
CA ASN A 72 8.12 14.24 0.72
C ASN A 72 8.27 13.20 1.84
N ARG A 73 7.56 13.36 2.96
CA ARG A 73 7.56 12.37 4.05
C ARG A 73 6.96 11.02 3.63
N ALA A 74 5.88 11.04 2.84
CA ALA A 74 5.26 9.82 2.35
C ALA A 74 6.15 9.06 1.35
N SER A 75 6.99 9.77 0.58
CA SER A 75 7.97 9.14 -0.32
C SER A 75 9.11 8.47 0.45
N ASP A 76 9.61 9.10 1.51
CA ASP A 76 10.71 8.61 2.35
C ASP A 76 10.34 7.30 3.09
N GLU A 77 9.07 7.14 3.49
CA GLU A 77 8.55 5.88 4.06
C GLU A 77 8.34 4.78 3.00
N GLY A 78 8.27 5.13 1.71
CA GLY A 78 8.04 4.19 0.61
C GLY A 78 9.30 3.49 0.09
N ASP A 79 10.48 4.06 0.30
CA ASP A 79 11.75 3.52 -0.16
C ASP A 79 12.30 2.40 0.74
N HIS A 80 11.66 2.16 1.89
CA HIS A 80 12.02 1.08 2.82
C HIS A 80 11.00 -0.06 2.80
N VAL A 81 10.63 -0.54 1.61
CA VAL A 81 10.02 -1.88 1.48
C VAL A 81 11.18 -2.88 1.45
N PRO A 82 11.49 -3.60 2.55
CA PRO A 82 12.38 -4.75 2.44
C PRO A 82 11.81 -5.66 1.36
N PRO A 83 12.64 -6.19 0.44
CA PRO A 83 12.16 -7.03 -0.65
C PRO A 83 11.27 -8.10 -0.04
N LYS A 84 10.01 -8.12 -0.47
CA LYS A 84 9.03 -9.12 -0.04
C LYS A 84 9.62 -10.46 -0.46
N GLY A 85 10.27 -11.14 0.49
CA GLY A 85 10.87 -12.44 0.27
C GLY A 85 9.87 -13.30 -0.47
N GLU A 86 10.34 -13.95 -1.54
CA GLU A 86 9.54 -14.85 -2.34
C GLU A 86 8.79 -15.77 -1.39
N LYS A 87 7.46 -15.73 -1.44
CA LYS A 87 6.63 -16.59 -0.58
C LYS A 87 6.77 -18.01 -1.12
N MET A 88 7.81 -18.71 -0.67
CA MET A 88 8.05 -20.10 -0.98
C MET A 88 6.81 -20.90 -0.60
N GLY A 89 6.35 -21.79 -1.48
CA GLY A 89 5.11 -22.51 -1.25
C GLY A 89 5.20 -23.30 0.05
N LYS A 90 4.09 -23.43 0.81
CA LYS A 90 4.06 -24.19 2.08
C LYS A 90 4.71 -25.58 1.99
N LYS A 91 4.68 -26.20 0.81
CA LYS A 91 5.31 -27.50 0.55
C LYS A 91 6.84 -27.43 0.51
N GLU A 92 7.37 -26.38 -0.10
CA GLU A 92 8.81 -26.22 -0.33
C GLU A 92 9.51 -25.70 0.93
N GLN A 93 8.81 -24.87 1.73
CA GLN A 93 9.25 -24.54 3.09
C GLN A 93 9.31 -25.78 3.98
N ALA A 94 8.29 -26.65 3.97
CA ALA A 94 8.28 -27.86 4.77
C ALA A 94 9.40 -28.85 4.39
N ALA A 95 9.80 -28.91 3.12
CA ALA A 95 10.92 -29.74 2.67
C ALA A 95 12.26 -29.23 3.22
N ARG A 96 12.50 -27.91 3.15
CA ARG A 96 13.70 -27.27 3.71
C ARG A 96 13.77 -27.38 5.23
N ASP A 97 12.63 -27.23 5.90
CA ASP A 97 12.54 -27.39 7.36
C ASP A 97 12.82 -28.85 7.75
N ALA A 98 12.40 -29.83 6.95
CA ALA A 98 12.72 -31.24 7.18
C ALA A 98 14.22 -31.56 6.97
N GLU A 99 14.87 -30.94 5.98
CA GLU A 99 16.32 -31.09 5.74
C GLU A 99 17.17 -30.57 6.89
N THR A 100 16.68 -29.58 7.63
CA THR A 100 17.39 -28.92 8.74
C THR A 100 16.89 -29.35 10.11
N ALA A 101 15.81 -30.14 10.19
CA ALA A 101 15.17 -30.54 11.44
C ALA A 101 16.08 -31.31 12.42
N GLY A 102 17.17 -31.90 11.95
CA GLY A 102 18.14 -32.64 12.77
C GLY A 102 19.35 -31.82 13.23
N GLN A 103 19.56 -30.61 12.70
CA GLN A 103 20.71 -29.77 13.07
C GLN A 103 20.48 -29.18 14.47
N ASP A 104 21.50 -29.29 15.34
CA ASP A 104 21.49 -28.80 16.72
C ASP A 104 20.40 -29.39 17.64
N THR A 105 19.85 -30.57 17.30
CA THR A 105 18.90 -31.28 18.16
C THR A 105 19.57 -32.44 18.90
N GLU A 106 19.24 -32.58 20.19
CA GLU A 106 19.73 -33.63 21.12
C GLU A 106 19.36 -35.07 20.68
N TRP A 107 18.54 -35.22 19.64
CA TRP A 107 18.03 -36.50 19.15
C TRP A 107 19.05 -37.29 18.32
N GLY A 108 20.11 -36.65 17.82
CA GLY A 108 21.15 -37.31 17.02
C GLY A 108 22.14 -38.15 17.82
N ASP A 109 22.32 -37.82 19.10
CA ASP A 109 23.40 -38.39 19.92
C ASP A 109 23.04 -39.77 20.53
N ASP A 110 21.75 -40.09 20.69
CA ASP A 110 21.26 -41.35 21.29
C ASP A 110 21.42 -42.57 20.37
N LEU A 111 21.66 -42.36 19.06
CA LEU A 111 21.85 -43.43 18.08
C LEU A 111 23.32 -43.72 17.77
N MET A 112 24.27 -43.02 18.42
CA MET A 112 25.69 -43.28 18.22
C MET A 112 26.12 -44.54 18.98
N PRO A 113 26.81 -45.50 18.32
CA PRO A 113 27.27 -46.70 19.00
C PRO A 113 28.29 -46.34 20.09
N PRO A 114 28.23 -46.97 21.28
CA PRO A 114 29.16 -46.67 22.37
C PRO A 114 30.59 -46.92 21.91
N THR A 115 31.45 -45.93 22.08
CA THR A 115 32.87 -46.03 21.77
C THR A 115 33.53 -46.98 22.78
N MET A 116 33.74 -48.23 22.36
CA MET A 116 34.51 -49.19 23.13
C MET A 116 35.97 -48.70 23.22
N SER A 117 36.33 -48.14 24.38
CA SER A 117 37.72 -47.83 24.70
C SER A 117 38.43 -49.14 25.04
N VAL A 118 39.25 -49.63 24.11
CA VAL A 118 40.20 -50.71 24.36
C VAL A 118 41.47 -50.08 24.93
N ASN A 119 41.82 -50.53 26.14
CA ASN A 119 42.97 -50.12 26.93
C ASN A 119 44.30 -50.47 26.26
#